data_AF-A0A7G1NQQ9-F1
#
_entry.id   AF-A0A7G1NQQ9-F1
#
_cell.length_a   1.000
_cell.length_b   1.000
_cell.length_c   1.000
_cell.angle_alpha   90.00
_cell.angle_beta   90.00
_cell.angle_gamma   90.00
#
_symmetry.space_group_name_H-M   'P 1'
#
loop_
_entity.id
_entity.type
_entity.pdbx_description
1 polymer ?
#
loop_
_entity_poly.entity_id
_entity_poly.type
_entity_poly.pdbx_seq_one_letter_code
_entity_poly.pdbx_strand_id
1 'polypeptide(L)'
;MSEQQPEPAQDTVHSSLGVMPADFWNFHARYHRAYLEYSRIHLGSIDDAGHLVDTTFLYLATIWSRLQNIPNPRGYAWALFKERVHGELAARGRQPDTTETLAFARAIHAATEPLLTSFRASFQAEHDPEIAELEEGLGLYHHMSRLSERQFDVLVLRDALGFSTKDTSLIMGTCEATVRSIRRTAKQRLAAAMGYRTRPMPETDTE
;
A
#
# COMPACT_ATOMS: atom_id res chain seq x y z
N MET A 1 -1.32 -6.16 71.54
CA MET A 1 -2.09 -5.11 70.85
C MET A 1 -1.23 -4.71 69.67
N SER A 2 -1.22 -5.46 68.55
CA SER A 2 -2.21 -5.42 67.45
C SER A 2 -2.51 -3.96 67.09
N GLU A 3 -2.16 -3.44 65.93
CA GLU A 3 -2.66 -3.79 64.59
C GLU A 3 -1.54 -3.55 63.54
N GLN A 4 -1.09 -4.51 62.74
CA GLN A 4 -1.71 -5.08 61.52
C GLN A 4 -2.25 -4.03 60.53
N GLN A 5 -1.40 -3.71 59.56
CA GLN A 5 -1.66 -2.96 58.34
C GLN A 5 -2.70 -3.67 57.46
N PRO A 6 -3.44 -2.92 56.64
CA PRO A 6 -3.53 -3.29 55.23
C PRO A 6 -3.12 -2.13 54.33
N GLU A 7 -2.24 -2.44 53.38
CA GLU A 7 -2.02 -1.62 52.19
C GLU A 7 -3.34 -1.31 51.50
N PRO A 8 -3.57 -0.08 51.02
CA PRO A 8 -4.47 0.12 49.90
C PRO A 8 -3.69 -0.18 48.62
N ALA A 9 -3.63 -1.45 48.25
CA ALA A 9 -3.42 -1.88 46.87
C ALA A 9 -4.67 -1.45 46.05
N GLN A 10 -4.85 -0.15 45.84
CA GLN A 10 -6.05 0.39 45.15
C GLN A 10 -5.74 1.54 44.18
N ASP A 11 -4.47 1.88 43.95
CA ASP A 11 -4.09 2.92 42.97
C ASP A 11 -3.78 2.39 41.56
N THR A 12 -3.87 1.07 41.33
CA THR A 12 -3.51 0.47 40.02
C THR A 12 -4.70 0.25 39.09
N VAL A 13 -5.94 0.51 39.52
CA VAL A 13 -7.15 0.07 38.80
C VAL A 13 -8.03 1.23 38.34
N HIS A 14 -7.71 2.48 38.70
CA HIS A 14 -8.43 3.66 38.20
C HIS A 14 -7.76 4.26 36.95
N SER A 15 -8.47 4.12 35.83
CA SER A 15 -8.40 5.01 34.65
C SER A 15 -7.43 4.68 33.52
N SER A 16 -7.28 3.38 33.22
CA SER A 16 -6.98 2.84 31.87
C SER A 16 -8.11 3.09 30.84
N LEU A 17 -8.92 4.12 31.04
CA LEU A 17 -10.01 4.58 30.18
C LEU A 17 -9.62 5.95 29.62
N GLY A 18 -9.18 5.99 28.35
CA GLY A 18 -9.32 7.20 27.53
C GLY A 18 -8.14 7.59 26.65
N VAL A 19 -6.92 7.14 26.92
CA VAL A 19 -5.74 7.56 26.13
C VAL A 19 -5.13 6.36 25.42
N MET A 20 -5.15 6.39 24.10
CA MET A 20 -4.47 5.39 23.26
C MET A 20 -2.97 5.31 23.59
N PRO A 21 -2.36 4.10 23.64
CA PRO A 21 -0.94 3.95 23.97
C PRO A 21 -0.02 4.73 23.02
N ALA A 22 1.14 5.19 23.51
CA ALA A 22 2.12 5.91 22.70
C ALA A 22 2.57 5.12 21.45
N ASP A 23 2.68 3.79 21.57
CA ASP A 23 3.05 2.93 20.45
C ASP A 23 2.03 2.94 19.32
N PHE A 24 0.73 3.11 19.64
CA PHE A 24 -0.29 3.30 18.61
C PHE A 24 -0.07 4.61 17.87
N TRP A 25 0.22 5.70 18.57
CA TRP A 25 0.47 6.99 17.94
C TRP A 25 1.74 7.00 17.10
N ASN A 26 2.79 6.29 17.54
CA ASN A 26 4.00 6.06 16.75
C ASN A 26 3.69 5.27 15.47
N PHE A 27 2.87 4.22 15.59
CA PHE A 27 2.40 3.44 14.44
C PHE A 27 1.57 4.31 13.48
N HIS A 28 0.62 5.07 13.99
CA HIS A 28 -0.20 6.01 13.24
C HIS A 28 0.67 7.04 12.49
N ALA A 29 1.51 7.77 13.20
CA ALA A 29 2.39 8.78 12.61
C ALA A 29 3.32 8.19 11.54
N ARG A 30 3.76 6.95 11.71
CA ARG A 30 4.64 6.27 10.76
C ARG A 30 3.93 5.86 9.47
N TYR A 31 2.69 5.38 9.54
CA TYR A 31 2.02 4.73 8.41
C TYR A 31 0.88 5.54 7.79
N HIS A 32 0.35 6.54 8.50
CA HIS A 32 -0.79 7.36 8.06
C HIS A 32 -0.55 7.95 6.67
N ARG A 33 0.62 8.57 6.43
CA ARG A 33 0.94 9.15 5.12
C ARG A 33 0.90 8.10 4.00
N ALA A 34 1.46 6.91 4.21
CA ALA A 34 1.45 5.86 3.20
C ALA A 34 0.03 5.40 2.87
N TYR A 35 -0.81 5.24 3.88
CA TYR A 35 -2.19 4.80 3.71
C TYR A 35 -3.02 5.87 2.99
N LEU A 36 -2.77 7.14 3.30
CA LEU A 36 -3.44 8.27 2.66
C LEU A 36 -3.07 8.39 1.18
N GLU A 37 -1.78 8.41 0.85
CA GLU A 37 -1.35 8.53 -0.55
C GLU A 37 -1.76 7.31 -1.39
N TYR A 38 -1.70 6.12 -0.80
CA TYR A 38 -2.20 4.91 -1.46
C TYR A 38 -3.71 5.01 -1.71
N SER A 39 -4.51 5.42 -0.71
CA SER A 39 -5.95 5.58 -0.88
C SER A 39 -6.31 6.65 -1.91
N ARG A 40 -5.56 7.76 -1.96
CA ARG A 40 -5.78 8.82 -2.95
C ARG A 40 -5.60 8.35 -4.38
N ILE A 41 -4.52 7.59 -4.64
CA ILE A 41 -4.31 6.99 -5.95
C ILE A 41 -5.45 6.04 -6.31
N HIS A 42 -5.95 5.25 -5.36
CA HIS A 42 -6.96 4.24 -5.65
C HIS A 42 -8.39 4.79 -5.76
N LEU A 43 -8.78 5.70 -4.88
CA LEU A 43 -10.14 6.22 -4.79
C LEU A 43 -10.36 7.49 -5.61
N GLY A 44 -9.29 8.20 -5.99
CA GLY A 44 -9.36 9.45 -6.76
C GLY A 44 -9.99 10.64 -6.00
N SER A 45 -10.30 10.47 -4.72
CA SER A 45 -10.99 11.46 -3.88
C SER A 45 -10.22 11.66 -2.58
N ILE A 46 -9.92 12.91 -2.25
CA ILE A 46 -9.18 13.27 -1.04
C ILE A 46 -10.02 12.98 0.21
N ASP A 47 -11.32 13.29 0.16
CA ASP A 47 -12.23 13.11 1.30
C ASP A 47 -12.45 11.62 1.60
N ASP A 48 -12.67 10.84 0.55
CA ASP A 48 -12.86 9.39 0.69
C ASP A 48 -11.58 8.70 1.17
N ALA A 49 -10.43 9.12 0.66
CA ALA A 49 -9.14 8.63 1.11
C ALA A 49 -8.91 8.97 2.59
N GLY A 50 -9.20 10.20 3.01
CA GLY A 50 -9.10 10.61 4.41
C GLY A 50 -10.01 9.77 5.31
N HIS A 51 -11.30 9.69 4.96
CA HIS A 51 -12.28 8.94 5.73
C HIS A 51 -11.93 7.44 5.83
N LEU A 52 -11.50 6.80 4.73
CA LEU A 52 -11.10 5.40 4.74
C LEU A 52 -9.89 5.18 5.66
N VAL A 53 -8.91 6.08 5.62
CA VAL A 53 -7.72 5.99 6.47
C VAL A 53 -8.06 6.19 7.94
N ASP A 54 -8.83 7.23 8.27
CA ASP A 54 -9.25 7.53 9.63
C ASP A 54 -10.05 6.38 10.23
N THR A 55 -11.04 5.86 9.51
CA THR A 55 -11.83 4.72 9.97
C THR A 55 -10.99 3.45 10.08
N THR A 56 -9.94 3.30 9.28
CA THR A 56 -8.98 2.17 9.36
C THR A 56 -8.15 2.28 10.63
N PHE A 57 -7.56 3.43 10.92
CA PHE A 57 -6.80 3.63 12.15
C PHE A 57 -7.67 3.57 13.40
N LEU A 58 -8.92 4.05 13.32
CA LEU A 58 -9.89 3.89 14.41
C LEU A 58 -10.17 2.42 14.67
N TYR A 59 -10.33 1.59 13.63
CA TYR A 59 -10.48 0.15 13.83
C TYR A 59 -9.20 -0.50 14.37
N LEU A 60 -8.02 -0.13 13.86
CA LEU A 60 -6.75 -0.62 14.39
C LEU A 60 -6.57 -0.26 15.87
N ALA A 61 -7.08 0.90 16.30
CA ALA A 61 -7.11 1.32 17.70
C ALA A 61 -7.95 0.38 18.56
N THR A 62 -9.14 -0.03 18.10
CA THR A 62 -10.01 -0.94 18.88
C THR A 62 -9.41 -2.33 19.04
N ILE A 63 -8.58 -2.77 18.08
CA ILE A 63 -7.90 -4.08 18.13
C ILE A 63 -6.43 -3.98 18.53
N TRP A 64 -5.94 -2.83 18.99
CA TRP A 64 -4.51 -2.56 19.15
C TRP A 64 -3.79 -3.58 20.03
N SER A 65 -4.37 -3.93 21.19
CA SER A 65 -3.81 -4.93 22.10
C SER A 65 -3.66 -6.30 21.44
N ARG A 66 -4.61 -6.68 20.57
CA ARG A 66 -4.53 -7.94 19.81
C ARG A 66 -3.48 -7.85 18.71
N LEU A 67 -3.47 -6.73 17.98
CA LEU A 67 -2.58 -6.49 16.86
C LEU A 67 -1.10 -6.62 17.25
N GLN A 68 -0.72 -6.10 18.42
CA GLN A 68 0.65 -6.20 18.95
C GLN A 68 1.11 -7.65 19.20
N ASN A 69 0.17 -8.57 19.46
CA ASN A 69 0.47 -9.97 19.73
C ASN A 69 0.52 -10.85 18.47
N ILE A 70 0.24 -10.29 17.29
CA ILE A 70 0.31 -11.00 16.01
C ILE A 70 1.77 -11.03 15.54
N PRO A 71 2.28 -12.12 14.94
CA PRO A 71 3.67 -12.22 14.48
C PRO A 71 4.12 -11.13 13.49
N ASN A 72 3.18 -10.58 12.71
CA ASN A 72 3.43 -9.49 11.77
C ASN A 72 2.33 -8.43 11.83
N PRO A 73 2.36 -7.52 12.82
CA PRO A 73 1.34 -6.49 13.00
C PRO A 73 1.23 -5.56 11.78
N ARG A 74 2.37 -5.24 11.16
CA ARG A 74 2.44 -4.35 9.98
C ARG A 74 1.80 -4.98 8.75
N GLY A 75 2.15 -6.22 8.45
CA GLY A 75 1.57 -6.95 7.32
C GLY A 75 0.07 -7.18 7.51
N TYR A 76 -0.38 -7.44 8.74
CA TYR A 76 -1.80 -7.54 9.06
C TYR A 76 -2.53 -6.20 8.83
N ALA A 77 -2.00 -5.11 9.38
CA ALA A 77 -2.59 -3.79 9.22
C ALA A 77 -2.64 -3.35 7.74
N TRP A 78 -1.61 -3.69 6.96
CA TRP A 78 -1.57 -3.42 5.52
C TRP A 78 -2.63 -4.23 4.75
N ALA A 79 -2.75 -5.52 5.05
CA ALA A 79 -3.76 -6.38 4.43
C ALA A 79 -5.20 -5.89 4.72
N LEU A 80 -5.49 -5.58 5.99
CA LEU A 80 -6.79 -5.03 6.40
C LEU A 80 -7.11 -3.73 5.68
N PHE A 81 -6.14 -2.81 5.61
CA PHE A 81 -6.30 -1.54 4.92
C PHE A 81 -6.65 -1.74 3.44
N LYS A 82 -5.93 -2.62 2.74
CA LYS A 82 -6.22 -2.92 1.33
C LYS A 82 -7.57 -3.58 1.13
N GLU A 83 -7.98 -4.47 2.01
CA GLU A 83 -9.33 -5.07 1.99
C GLU A 83 -10.40 -3.98 2.04
N ARG A 84 -10.21 -2.95 2.88
CA ARG A 84 -11.12 -1.80 2.94
C ARG A 84 -11.10 -0.96 1.67
N VAL A 85 -9.92 -0.71 1.08
CA VAL A 85 -9.81 -0.01 -0.22
C VAL A 85 -10.56 -0.78 -1.31
N HIS A 86 -10.40 -2.11 -1.38
CA HIS A 86 -11.13 -2.94 -2.32
C HIS A 86 -12.64 -2.95 -2.05
N GLY A 87 -13.05 -2.98 -0.78
CA GLY A 87 -14.45 -2.89 -0.38
C GLY A 87 -15.11 -1.58 -0.81
N GLU A 88 -14.41 -0.46 -0.64
CA GLU A 88 -14.88 0.87 -1.05
C GLU A 88 -15.01 0.95 -2.59
N LEU A 89 -14.02 0.45 -3.33
CA LEU A 89 -14.09 0.37 -4.79
C LEU A 89 -15.25 -0.52 -5.27
N ALA A 90 -15.48 -1.66 -4.60
CA ALA A 90 -16.58 -2.57 -4.93
C ALA A 90 -17.95 -1.96 -4.61
N ALA A 91 -18.08 -1.17 -3.53
CA ALA A 91 -19.32 -0.48 -3.19
C ALA A 91 -19.66 0.60 -4.24
N ARG A 92 -18.65 1.33 -4.74
CA ARG A 92 -18.81 2.33 -5.81
C ARG A 92 -19.22 1.73 -7.15
N GLY A 93 -18.75 0.52 -7.46
CA GLY A 93 -19.14 -0.22 -8.67
C GLY A 93 -20.50 -0.95 -8.57
N ARG A 94 -21.24 -0.76 -7.47
CA ARG A 94 -22.59 -1.32 -7.26
C ARG A 94 -23.68 -0.24 -7.21
N GLN A 95 -23.42 0.99 -7.68
CA GLN A 95 -24.36 2.12 -7.67
C GLN A 95 -24.93 2.33 -9.10
N PRO A 96 -26.02 1.64 -9.47
CA PRO A 96 -26.38 1.45 -10.87
C PRO A 96 -27.00 2.70 -11.49
N ASP A 97 -26.34 3.21 -12.54
CA ASP A 97 -27.06 3.49 -13.78
C ASP A 97 -26.17 3.18 -14.99
N THR A 98 -26.78 2.69 -16.05
CA THR A 98 -26.30 1.67 -17.01
C THR A 98 -25.17 2.13 -17.97
N THR A 99 -24.42 3.17 -17.61
CA THR A 99 -23.18 3.68 -18.24
C THR A 99 -21.91 3.24 -17.46
N GLU A 100 -22.10 2.62 -16.29
CA GLU A 100 -21.09 2.30 -15.28
C GLU A 100 -19.89 1.48 -15.76
N THR A 101 -20.03 0.50 -16.65
CA THR A 101 -18.87 -0.38 -16.96
C THR A 101 -17.74 0.34 -17.71
N LEU A 102 -18.08 1.33 -18.54
CA LEU A 102 -17.12 2.19 -19.25
C LEU A 102 -16.66 3.38 -18.38
N ALA A 103 -17.55 3.92 -17.55
CA ALA A 103 -17.21 4.98 -16.60
C ALA A 103 -16.32 4.47 -15.45
N PHE A 104 -16.51 3.24 -14.99
CA PHE A 104 -15.72 2.56 -13.97
C PHE A 104 -14.34 2.18 -14.50
N ALA A 105 -14.27 1.64 -15.73
CA ALA A 105 -12.99 1.43 -16.40
C ALA A 105 -12.26 2.76 -16.62
N ARG A 106 -12.96 3.86 -16.94
CA ARG A 106 -12.38 5.22 -17.04
C ARG A 106 -12.02 5.86 -15.70
N ALA A 107 -12.77 5.59 -14.63
CA ALA A 107 -12.51 6.10 -13.29
C ALA A 107 -11.33 5.36 -12.64
N ILE A 108 -11.27 4.03 -12.83
CA ILE A 108 -10.08 3.25 -12.53
C ILE A 108 -8.94 3.75 -13.42
N HIS A 109 -9.12 3.92 -14.72
CA HIS A 109 -8.06 4.44 -15.60
C HIS A 109 -7.62 5.85 -15.20
N ALA A 110 -8.51 6.76 -14.76
CA ALA A 110 -8.17 8.12 -14.33
C ALA A 110 -7.56 8.17 -12.93
N ALA A 111 -7.97 7.30 -12.01
CA ALA A 111 -7.37 7.14 -10.69
C ALA A 111 -6.00 6.44 -10.77
N THR A 112 -5.87 5.52 -11.72
CA THR A 112 -4.64 4.81 -12.03
C THR A 112 -3.77 5.60 -13.02
N GLU A 113 -4.25 6.65 -13.70
CA GLU A 113 -3.47 7.43 -14.68
C GLU A 113 -2.26 8.12 -14.03
N PRO A 114 -2.35 8.74 -12.83
CA PRO A 114 -1.17 9.25 -12.12
C PRO A 114 -0.19 8.13 -11.77
N LEU A 115 -0.69 6.96 -11.35
CA LEU A 115 0.11 5.78 -11.05
C LEU A 115 0.80 5.25 -12.31
N LEU A 116 0.08 5.17 -13.42
CA LEU A 116 0.55 4.76 -14.74
C LEU A 116 1.51 5.78 -15.32
N THR A 117 1.30 7.07 -15.08
CA THR A 117 2.17 8.16 -15.52
C THR A 117 3.48 8.14 -14.75
N SER A 118 3.46 8.04 -13.43
CA SER A 118 4.68 7.91 -12.61
C SER A 118 5.39 6.58 -12.86
N PHE A 119 4.63 5.49 -13.04
CA PHE A 119 5.20 4.21 -13.46
C PHE A 119 5.84 4.32 -14.85
N ARG A 120 5.17 4.92 -15.83
CA ARG A 120 5.68 5.14 -17.20
C ARG A 120 6.94 6.00 -17.16
N ALA A 121 6.95 7.11 -16.43
CA ALA A 121 8.12 7.99 -16.30
C ALA A 121 9.31 7.29 -15.61
N SER A 122 9.07 6.55 -14.52
CA SER A 122 10.14 5.81 -13.83
C SER A 122 10.62 4.59 -14.62
N PHE A 123 9.74 3.96 -15.39
CA PHE A 123 10.08 2.86 -16.29
C PHE A 123 10.89 3.36 -17.49
N GLN A 124 10.48 4.49 -18.08
CA GLN A 124 11.22 5.22 -19.11
C GLN A 124 12.59 5.71 -18.65
N ALA A 125 12.76 6.05 -17.38
CA ALA A 125 14.07 6.45 -16.84
C ALA A 125 15.01 5.25 -16.63
N GLU A 126 14.48 4.03 -16.48
CA GLU A 126 15.24 2.80 -16.21
C GLU A 126 15.47 1.96 -17.49
N HIS A 127 14.81 2.31 -18.60
CA HIS A 127 14.82 1.60 -19.89
C HIS A 127 14.92 2.58 -21.08
N ASP A 128 15.45 2.16 -22.24
CA ASP A 128 15.76 3.07 -23.36
C ASP A 128 14.54 3.88 -23.87
N PRO A 129 14.67 5.19 -24.16
CA PRO A 129 13.55 6.07 -24.51
C PRO A 129 12.91 5.77 -25.87
N GLU A 130 13.65 5.18 -26.81
CA GLU A 130 13.16 4.75 -28.13
C GLU A 130 12.18 3.56 -28.03
N ILE A 131 12.13 2.90 -26.86
CA ILE A 131 11.33 1.71 -26.55
C ILE A 131 9.96 2.11 -25.96
N ALA A 132 9.80 3.35 -25.48
CA ALA A 132 8.64 3.78 -24.69
C ALA A 132 7.48 4.39 -25.49
N GLU A 133 7.64 4.50 -26.82
CA GLU A 133 6.65 5.08 -27.73
C GLU A 133 5.55 4.08 -28.14
N LEU A 134 5.69 2.81 -27.77
CA LEU A 134 4.78 1.72 -28.15
C LEU A 134 4.10 1.12 -26.93
N GLU A 135 2.98 1.72 -26.52
CA GLU A 135 1.71 1.02 -26.28
C GLU A 135 0.69 2.00 -25.66
N GLU A 136 -0.44 2.16 -26.35
CA GLU A 136 -1.64 2.86 -25.86
C GLU A 136 -1.94 2.46 -24.41
N GLY A 137 -2.41 3.41 -23.58
CA GLY A 137 -2.67 3.21 -22.14
C GLY A 137 -3.48 1.95 -21.77
N LEU A 138 -4.21 1.37 -22.73
CA LEU A 138 -4.94 0.11 -22.62
C LEU A 138 -4.04 -1.14 -22.49
N GLY A 139 -2.87 -1.19 -23.15
CA GLY A 139 -1.95 -2.34 -23.12
C GLY A 139 -1.24 -2.51 -21.77
N LEU A 140 -0.66 -1.41 -21.27
CA LEU A 140 -0.03 -1.37 -19.95
C LEU A 140 -1.04 -1.68 -18.82
N TYR A 141 -2.26 -1.13 -18.91
CA TYR A 141 -3.34 -1.45 -17.96
C TYR A 141 -3.65 -2.95 -17.95
N HIS A 142 -3.81 -3.57 -19.12
CA HIS A 142 -4.04 -5.02 -19.23
C HIS A 142 -2.90 -5.81 -18.57
N HIS A 143 -1.65 -5.41 -18.78
CA HIS A 143 -0.50 -6.11 -18.19
C HIS A 143 -0.36 -5.90 -16.67
N MET A 144 -0.66 -4.71 -16.16
CA MET A 144 -0.67 -4.44 -14.72
C MET A 144 -1.79 -5.19 -13.99
N SER A 145 -2.95 -5.39 -14.62
CA SER A 145 -4.04 -6.20 -14.05
C SER A 145 -3.67 -7.66 -13.78
N ARG A 146 -2.58 -8.15 -14.39
CA ARG A 146 -2.07 -9.53 -14.24
C ARG A 146 -0.98 -9.65 -13.18
N LEU A 147 -0.57 -8.54 -12.57
CA LEU A 147 0.37 -8.57 -11.44
C LEU A 147 -0.31 -9.19 -10.23
N SER A 148 0.46 -9.92 -9.43
CA SER A 148 -0.01 -10.28 -8.09
C SER A 148 -0.20 -9.01 -7.27
N GLU A 149 -1.14 -9.02 -6.33
CA GLU A 149 -1.40 -7.88 -5.43
C GLU A 149 -0.11 -7.35 -4.76
N ARG A 150 0.79 -8.24 -4.31
CA ARG A 150 2.08 -7.83 -3.72
C ARG A 150 3.02 -7.16 -4.72
N GLN A 151 3.00 -7.57 -5.99
CA GLN A 151 3.79 -6.92 -7.04
C GLN A 151 3.24 -5.52 -7.31
N PHE A 152 1.92 -5.40 -7.39
CA PHE A 152 1.25 -4.13 -7.56
C PHE A 152 1.57 -3.17 -6.40
N ASP A 153 1.39 -3.59 -5.15
CA ASP A 153 1.71 -2.80 -3.95
C ASP A 153 3.14 -2.24 -3.99
N VAL A 154 4.11 -3.07 -4.35
CA VAL A 154 5.52 -2.66 -4.42
C VAL A 154 5.73 -1.60 -5.50
N LEU A 155 5.12 -1.73 -6.67
CA LEU A 155 5.22 -0.73 -7.73
C LEU A 155 4.53 0.58 -7.32
N VAL A 156 3.35 0.52 -6.69
CA VAL A 156 2.64 1.72 -6.22
C VAL A 156 3.48 2.46 -5.19
N LEU A 157 3.94 1.76 -4.15
CA LEU A 157 4.68 2.39 -3.06
C LEU A 157 6.05 2.90 -3.52
N ARG A 158 6.82 2.10 -4.28
CA ARG A 158 8.18 2.47 -4.70
C ARG A 158 8.21 3.43 -5.88
N ASP A 159 7.49 3.10 -6.94
CA ASP A 159 7.68 3.71 -8.25
C ASP A 159 6.65 4.82 -8.51
N ALA A 160 5.42 4.70 -8.00
CA ALA A 160 4.41 5.77 -8.13
C ALA A 160 4.46 6.80 -7.00
N LEU A 161 4.58 6.35 -5.75
CA LEU A 161 4.54 7.20 -4.54
C LEU A 161 5.93 7.59 -4.02
N GLY A 162 7.00 7.00 -4.56
CA GLY A 162 8.38 7.35 -4.23
C GLY A 162 8.84 6.96 -2.81
N PHE A 163 8.09 6.14 -2.06
CA PHE A 163 8.53 5.64 -0.75
C PHE A 163 9.78 4.80 -0.91
N SER A 164 10.79 4.92 -0.03
CA SER A 164 12.02 4.13 -0.14
C SER A 164 11.79 2.60 -0.06
N THR A 165 12.78 1.80 -0.46
CA THR A 165 12.74 0.32 -0.29
C THR A 165 12.50 -0.06 1.17
N LYS A 166 13.16 0.67 2.09
CA LYS A 166 13.01 0.51 3.52
C LYS A 166 11.59 0.82 3.97
N ASP A 167 11.05 1.99 3.60
CA ASP A 167 9.69 2.38 3.97
C ASP A 167 8.65 1.41 3.41
N THR A 168 8.79 1.00 2.14
CA THR A 168 7.91 0.01 1.51
C THR A 168 7.92 -1.32 2.26
N SER A 169 9.11 -1.79 2.67
CA SER A 169 9.22 -3.02 3.46
C SER A 169 8.53 -2.91 4.82
N LEU A 170 8.65 -1.74 5.47
CA LEU A 170 8.00 -1.48 6.74
C LEU A 170 6.49 -1.41 6.58
N ILE A 171 5.98 -0.66 5.61
CA ILE A 171 4.55 -0.51 5.30
C ILE A 171 3.93 -1.89 5.06
N MET A 172 4.53 -2.70 4.19
CA MET A 172 3.98 -4.01 3.82
C MET A 172 4.22 -5.11 4.88
N GLY A 173 5.03 -4.83 5.92
CA GLY A 173 5.46 -5.85 6.87
C GLY A 173 6.30 -6.97 6.23
N THR A 174 7.22 -6.62 5.33
CA THR A 174 8.15 -7.54 4.66
C THR A 174 9.61 -7.11 4.86
N CYS A 175 10.58 -7.81 4.26
CA CYS A 175 11.98 -7.39 4.27
C CYS A 175 12.37 -6.69 2.96
N GLU A 176 13.40 -5.83 3.01
CA GLU A 176 13.87 -5.08 1.83
C GLU A 176 14.31 -5.96 0.66
N ALA A 177 14.86 -7.15 0.95
CA ALA A 177 15.23 -8.13 -0.07
C ALA A 177 13.99 -8.62 -0.85
N THR A 178 12.88 -8.87 -0.15
CA THR A 178 11.59 -9.22 -0.76
C THR A 178 11.07 -8.08 -1.62
N VAL A 179 11.13 -6.82 -1.15
CA VAL A 179 10.70 -5.66 -1.96
C VAL A 179 11.52 -5.54 -3.24
N ARG A 180 12.85 -5.65 -3.17
CA ARG A 180 13.74 -5.61 -4.35
C ARG A 180 13.44 -6.73 -5.33
N SER A 181 13.28 -7.96 -4.84
CA SER A 181 12.99 -9.13 -5.67
C SER A 181 11.62 -9.01 -6.35
N ILE A 182 10.59 -8.61 -5.61
CA ILE A 182 9.24 -8.41 -6.14
C ILE A 182 9.24 -7.28 -7.18
N ARG A 183 9.87 -6.14 -6.90
CA ARG A 183 9.98 -5.02 -7.85
C ARG A 183 10.64 -5.47 -9.15
N ARG A 184 11.81 -6.12 -9.06
CA ARG A 184 12.54 -6.62 -10.24
C ARG A 184 11.67 -7.57 -11.06
N THR A 185 11.05 -8.54 -10.41
CA THR A 185 10.20 -9.54 -11.08
C THR A 185 8.98 -8.89 -11.73
N ALA A 186 8.35 -7.91 -11.07
CA ALA A 186 7.22 -7.17 -11.61
C ALA A 186 7.62 -6.37 -12.86
N LYS A 187 8.73 -5.62 -12.78
CA LYS A 187 9.26 -4.85 -13.93
C LYS A 187 9.66 -5.75 -15.09
N GLN A 188 10.32 -6.87 -14.83
CA GLN A 188 10.67 -7.84 -15.88
C GLN A 188 9.42 -8.45 -16.55
N ARG A 189 8.38 -8.75 -15.77
CA ARG A 189 7.11 -9.25 -16.31
C ARG A 189 6.41 -8.23 -17.18
N LEU A 190 6.31 -6.99 -16.70
CA LEU A 190 5.73 -5.90 -17.48
C LEU A 190 6.53 -5.65 -18.76
N ALA A 191 7.86 -5.66 -18.66
CA ALA A 191 8.74 -5.48 -19.81
C ALA A 191 8.54 -6.58 -20.86
N ALA A 192 8.54 -7.85 -20.44
CA ALA A 192 8.30 -8.97 -21.34
C ALA A 192 6.90 -8.92 -21.99
N ALA A 193 5.89 -8.47 -21.23
CA ALA A 193 4.52 -8.39 -21.71
C ALA A 193 4.34 -7.30 -22.78
N MET A 194 5.04 -6.17 -22.64
CA MET A 194 5.10 -5.08 -23.64
C MET A 194 6.08 -5.39 -24.80
N GLY A 195 6.58 -6.62 -24.92
CA GLY A 195 7.50 -7.02 -26.00
C GLY A 195 8.96 -6.58 -25.82
N TYR A 196 9.33 -6.03 -24.67
CA TYR A 196 10.71 -5.61 -24.40
C TYR A 196 11.60 -6.81 -24.04
N ARG A 197 12.58 -7.11 -24.90
CA ARG A 197 13.65 -8.04 -24.55
C ARG A 197 14.56 -7.37 -23.53
N THR A 198 14.51 -7.84 -22.29
CA THR A 198 15.47 -7.45 -21.25
C THR A 198 16.87 -7.85 -21.72
N ARG A 199 17.70 -6.88 -22.13
CA ARG A 199 19.11 -7.14 -22.43
C ARG A 199 19.75 -7.71 -21.16
N PRO A 200 20.43 -8.87 -21.22
CA PRO A 200 21.21 -9.34 -20.08
C PRO A 200 22.18 -8.22 -19.71
N MET A 201 22.17 -7.82 -18.44
CA MET A 201 23.18 -6.90 -17.92
C MET A 201 24.55 -7.51 -18.27
N PRO A 202 25.46 -6.79 -18.94
CA PRO A 202 26.74 -7.38 -19.32
C PRO A 202 27.38 -7.91 -18.04
N GLU A 203 27.62 -9.22 -18.01
CA GLU A 203 28.49 -9.83 -17.02
C GLU A 203 29.80 -9.05 -17.15
N THR A 204 30.18 -8.39 -16.05
CA THR A 204 31.49 -7.77 -15.96
C THR A 204 32.48 -8.91 -15.92
N ASP A 205 32.89 -9.35 -17.11
CA ASP A 205 34.07 -10.17 -17.26
C ASP A 205 35.26 -9.38 -16.70
N THR A 206 35.96 -10.13 -15.88
CA THR A 206 37.05 -9.75 -15.02
C THR A 206 38.28 -9.54 -15.90
N GLU A 207 39.05 -8.47 -15.65
CA GLU A 207 40.45 -8.39 -16.06
C GLU A 207 41.34 -8.49 -14.82
#